data_AF-A0A353B5L7-F1
#
_entry.id   AF-A0A353B5L7-F1
#
_cell.length_a   1.000
_cell.length_b   1.000
_cell.length_c   1.000
_cell.angle_alpha   90.00
_cell.angle_beta   90.00
_cell.angle_gamma   90.00
#
_symmetry.space_group_name_H-M   'P 1'
#
loop_
_entity.id
_entity.type
_entity.pdbx_description
1 polymer ?
#
loop_
_entity_poly.entity_id
_entity_poly.type
_entity_poly.pdbx_seq_one_letter_code
_entity_poly.pdbx_strand_id
1 'polypeptide(L)'
;MSTAWRITNSDGVFTGSQDYFHPASGIASDSDHDLFDPSADKNRVDESMELLFANGREDLIVSSIVADQHGSVTIAFGGDSSLEILPMDSIDRERWRFFSQLSEEKHLVVYRTHIEGA
;
A
#
# COMPACT_ATOMS: atom_id res chain seq x y z
N MET A 1 8.02 11.83 -1.38
CA MET A 1 8.13 10.38 -1.62
C MET A 1 7.26 9.66 -0.62
N SER A 2 6.23 8.96 -1.10
CA SER A 2 5.44 8.04 -0.30
C SER A 2 6.31 6.88 0.18
N THR A 3 5.98 6.32 1.34
CA THR A 3 6.63 5.09 1.82
C THR A 3 6.25 3.94 0.89
N ALA A 4 7.24 3.11 0.53
CA ALA A 4 6.99 1.97 -0.34
C ALA A 4 6.03 0.99 0.35
N TRP A 5 5.11 0.44 -0.43
CA TRP A 5 4.19 -0.58 0.06
C TRP A 5 3.88 -1.55 -1.07
N ARG A 6 3.47 -2.77 -0.71
CA ARG A 6 3.00 -3.78 -1.65
C ARG A 6 1.93 -4.66 -1.03
N ILE A 7 1.04 -5.17 -1.87
CA ILE A 7 0.17 -6.28 -1.55
C ILE A 7 0.75 -7.53 -2.20
N THR A 8 0.88 -8.59 -1.44
CA THR A 8 1.34 -9.90 -1.90
C THR A 8 0.27 -10.96 -1.69
N ASN A 9 0.35 -12.05 -2.44
CA ASN A 9 -0.45 -13.27 -2.29
C ASN A 9 0.45 -14.50 -2.55
N SER A 10 -0.13 -15.70 -2.67
CA SER A 10 0.65 -16.92 -2.95
C SER A 10 1.41 -16.91 -4.28
N ASP A 11 0.97 -16.12 -5.26
CA ASP A 11 1.61 -15.98 -6.58
C ASP A 11 2.73 -14.93 -6.60
N GLY A 12 2.88 -14.13 -5.54
CA GLY A 12 3.94 -13.14 -5.39
C GLY A 12 3.40 -11.73 -5.13
N VAL A 13 4.01 -10.72 -5.77
CA VAL A 13 3.55 -9.33 -5.65
C VAL A 13 2.32 -9.13 -6.53
N PHE A 14 1.19 -8.83 -5.89
CA PHE A 14 -0.07 -8.56 -6.57
C PHE A 14 -0.14 -7.11 -7.08
N THR A 15 0.21 -6.13 -6.22
CA THR A 15 0.40 -4.73 -6.62
C THR A 15 1.29 -3.99 -5.62
N GLY A 16 1.76 -2.79 -5.93
CA GLY A 16 2.47 -1.95 -4.97
C GLY A 16 2.57 -0.47 -5.35
N SER A 17 3.25 0.30 -4.51
CA SER A 17 3.33 1.75 -4.63
C SER A 17 3.91 2.26 -5.96
N GLN A 18 4.72 1.44 -6.65
CA GLN A 18 5.31 1.79 -7.94
C GLN A 18 4.31 1.64 -9.09
N ASP A 19 3.32 0.77 -8.96
CA ASP A 19 2.27 0.55 -9.97
C ASP A 19 1.42 1.80 -10.21
N TYR A 20 1.41 2.73 -9.25
CA TYR A 20 0.77 4.03 -9.40
C TYR A 20 1.31 4.81 -10.59
N PHE A 21 2.61 4.69 -10.89
CA PHE A 21 3.27 5.41 -11.99
C PHE A 21 3.16 4.68 -13.33
N HIS A 22 2.38 3.61 -13.40
CA HIS A 22 2.18 2.83 -14.61
C HIS A 22 0.70 2.83 -15.02
N PRO A 23 0.40 3.01 -16.32
CA PRO A 23 -0.97 2.93 -16.80
C PRO A 23 -1.55 1.52 -16.63
N ALA A 24 -2.85 1.45 -16.35
CA ALA A 24 -3.60 0.20 -16.34
C ALA A 24 -3.49 -0.56 -17.68
N SER A 25 -3.80 -1.86 -17.67
CA SER A 25 -3.77 -2.64 -18.89
C SER A 25 -4.73 -2.07 -19.95
N GLY A 26 -4.27 -1.99 -21.21
CA GLY A 26 -5.07 -1.47 -22.33
C GLY A 26 -4.67 -0.08 -22.86
N ILE A 27 -3.73 0.63 -22.22
CA ILE A 27 -3.07 1.79 -22.82
C ILE A 27 -2.03 1.27 -23.82
N ALA A 28 -2.35 1.39 -25.12
CA ALA A 28 -1.81 0.51 -26.17
C ALA A 28 -0.68 1.12 -27.01
N SER A 29 -0.31 2.38 -26.80
CA SER A 29 0.76 3.03 -27.57
C SER A 29 1.77 3.76 -26.69
N ASP A 30 3.04 3.79 -27.12
CA ASP A 30 4.11 4.57 -26.49
C ASP A 30 3.74 6.06 -26.36
N SER A 31 2.93 6.59 -27.29
CA SER A 31 2.43 7.97 -27.22
C SER A 31 1.42 8.22 -26.10
N ASP A 32 0.69 7.19 -25.66
CA ASP A 32 -0.24 7.32 -24.54
C ASP A 32 0.48 7.25 -23.19
N HIS A 33 1.65 6.60 -23.13
CA HIS A 33 2.51 6.60 -21.95
C HIS A 33 3.08 7.98 -21.62
N ASP A 34 3.43 8.77 -22.65
CA ASP A 34 3.93 10.14 -22.47
C ASP A 34 2.84 11.13 -22.04
N LEU A 35 1.56 10.80 -22.29
CA LEU A 35 0.40 11.60 -21.91
C LEU A 35 -0.27 11.15 -20.61
N PHE A 36 0.14 10.00 -20.08
CA PHE A 36 -0.43 9.41 -18.88
C PHE A 36 -0.15 10.28 -17.65
N ASP A 37 -1.22 10.71 -16.99
CA ASP A 37 -1.16 11.35 -15.67
C ASP A 37 -1.70 10.38 -14.61
N PRO A 38 -0.86 9.81 -13.73
CA PRO A 38 -1.30 8.83 -12.74
C PRO A 38 -2.29 9.38 -11.71
N SER A 39 -2.48 10.70 -11.64
CA SER A 39 -3.46 11.36 -10.77
C SER A 39 -4.82 11.57 -11.43
N ALA A 40 -4.91 11.50 -12.76
CA ALA A 40 -6.12 11.74 -13.53
C ALA A 40 -6.60 10.49 -14.29
N ASP A 41 -5.66 9.64 -14.70
CA ASP A 41 -5.90 8.42 -15.46
C ASP A 41 -5.82 7.18 -14.59
N LYS A 42 -6.51 6.11 -15.03
CA LYS A 42 -6.52 4.83 -14.34
C LYS A 42 -5.14 4.18 -14.39
N ASN A 43 -4.55 3.94 -13.23
CA ASN A 43 -3.24 3.31 -13.08
C ASN A 43 -3.35 1.82 -12.72
N ARG A 44 -2.22 1.11 -12.68
CA ARG A 44 -2.20 -0.33 -12.34
C ARG A 44 -2.63 -0.63 -10.90
N VAL A 45 -2.47 0.31 -9.97
CA VAL A 45 -3.01 0.16 -8.60
C VAL A 45 -4.53 0.13 -8.66
N ASP A 46 -5.16 1.06 -9.38
CA ASP A 46 -6.62 1.11 -9.50
C ASP A 46 -7.18 -0.19 -10.09
N GLU A 47 -6.58 -0.67 -11.18
CA GLU A 47 -6.93 -1.94 -11.81
C GLU A 47 -6.78 -3.13 -10.86
N SER A 48 -5.67 -3.20 -10.14
CA SER A 48 -5.40 -4.28 -9.19
C SER A 48 -6.37 -4.24 -8.01
N MET A 49 -6.70 -3.05 -7.50
CA MET A 49 -7.65 -2.89 -6.40
C MET A 49 -9.07 -3.29 -6.82
N GLU A 50 -9.50 -2.95 -8.03
CA GLU A 50 -10.78 -3.42 -8.57
C GLU A 50 -10.85 -4.95 -8.60
N LEU A 51 -9.78 -5.62 -9.06
CA LEU A 51 -9.69 -7.08 -9.07
C LEU A 51 -9.70 -7.65 -7.65
N LEU A 52 -8.97 -7.04 -6.72
CA LEU A 52 -8.91 -7.46 -5.32
C LEU A 52 -10.30 -7.43 -4.67
N PHE A 53 -11.06 -6.35 -4.89
CA PHE A 53 -12.39 -6.19 -4.30
C PHE A 53 -13.50 -6.95 -5.04
N ALA A 54 -13.31 -7.28 -6.32
CA ALA A 54 -14.25 -8.10 -7.09
C ALA A 54 -14.35 -9.54 -6.58
N ASN A 55 -13.26 -10.09 -6.04
CA ASN A 55 -13.19 -11.47 -5.53
C ASN A 55 -13.82 -11.66 -4.13
N GLY A 56 -14.40 -10.60 -3.55
CA GLY A 56 -15.02 -10.64 -2.22
C GLY A 56 -14.11 -10.08 -1.13
N ARG A 57 -14.71 -9.56 -0.06
CA ARG A 57 -13.99 -8.89 1.05
C ARG A 57 -13.67 -9.81 2.23
N GLU A 58 -14.16 -11.05 2.20
CA GLU A 58 -14.01 -12.01 3.29
C GLU A 58 -12.53 -12.35 3.54
N ASP A 59 -11.75 -12.43 2.46
CA ASP A 59 -10.30 -12.68 2.53
C ASP A 59 -9.48 -11.46 2.94
N LEU A 60 -10.09 -10.26 3.03
CA LEU A 60 -9.44 -9.01 3.43
C LEU A 60 -9.63 -8.67 4.92
N ILE A 61 -10.18 -9.59 5.71
CA ILE A 61 -10.24 -9.45 7.16
C ILE A 61 -8.83 -9.57 7.72
N VAL A 62 -8.36 -8.58 8.50
CA VAL A 62 -7.05 -8.63 9.14
C VAL A 62 -6.95 -9.83 10.09
N SER A 63 -5.99 -10.71 9.84
CA SER A 63 -5.71 -11.89 10.66
C SER A 63 -4.57 -11.65 11.64
N SER A 64 -3.55 -10.87 11.25
CA SER A 64 -2.45 -10.50 12.12
C SER A 64 -1.76 -9.22 11.66
N ILE A 65 -1.05 -8.58 12.60
CA ILE A 65 -0.21 -7.41 12.33
C ILE A 65 1.14 -7.68 12.99
N VAL A 66 2.22 -7.57 12.21
CA VAL A 66 3.59 -7.70 12.69
C VAL A 66 4.36 -6.46 12.26
N ALA A 67 4.92 -5.74 13.23
CA ALA A 67 5.84 -4.64 12.98
C ALA A 67 7.27 -5.08 13.29
N ASP A 68 8.24 -4.60 12.52
CA ASP A 68 9.66 -4.79 12.81
C ASP A 68 10.25 -3.60 13.57
N GLN A 69 11.50 -3.74 14.01
CA GLN A 69 12.25 -2.70 14.72
C GLN A 69 12.72 -1.54 13.81
N HIS A 70 12.47 -1.62 12.50
CA HIS A 70 12.88 -0.65 11.48
C HIS A 70 11.69 0.14 10.91
N GLY A 71 10.49 -0.05 11.48
CA GLY A 71 9.27 0.64 11.09
C GLY A 71 8.56 0.00 9.91
N SER A 72 8.98 -1.17 9.44
CA SER A 72 8.17 -1.95 8.50
C SER A 72 6.97 -2.55 9.23
N VAL A 73 5.85 -2.69 8.52
CA VAL A 73 4.68 -3.40 9.04
C VAL A 73 4.14 -4.35 7.98
N THR A 74 3.79 -5.55 8.42
CA THR A 74 3.08 -6.55 7.63
C THR A 74 1.71 -6.77 8.25
N ILE A 75 0.66 -6.58 7.46
CA ILE A 75 -0.72 -6.85 7.82
C ILE A 75 -1.15 -8.06 7.01
N ALA A 76 -1.30 -9.20 7.67
CA ALA A 76 -1.82 -10.40 7.02
C ALA A 76 -3.35 -10.37 7.05
N PHE A 77 -3.97 -10.83 5.97
CA PHE A 77 -5.42 -10.98 5.90
C PHE A 77 -5.84 -12.44 6.11
N GLY A 78 -7.15 -12.73 6.10
CA GLY A 78 -7.72 -14.05 6.40
C GLY A 78 -7.34 -15.13 5.38
N GLY A 79 -6.97 -14.72 4.16
CA GLY A 79 -6.41 -15.57 3.12
C GLY A 79 -4.88 -15.63 3.12
N ASP A 80 -4.31 -15.82 1.94
CA ASP A 80 -2.86 -15.84 1.67
C ASP A 80 -2.27 -14.45 1.38
N SER A 81 -3.12 -13.42 1.43
CA SER A 81 -2.76 -12.06 1.04
C SER A 81 -2.20 -11.26 2.21
N SER A 82 -1.26 -10.36 1.93
CA SER A 82 -0.71 -9.45 2.94
C SER A 82 -0.40 -8.07 2.38
N LEU A 83 -0.54 -7.03 3.20
CA LEU A 83 -0.06 -5.68 2.94
C LEU A 83 1.25 -5.45 3.70
N GLU A 84 2.31 -5.13 2.98
CA GLU A 84 3.61 -4.80 3.53
C GLU A 84 3.90 -3.32 3.29
N ILE A 85 4.28 -2.60 4.36
CA ILE A 85 4.77 -1.22 4.29
C ILE A 85 6.25 -1.23 4.67
N LEU A 86 7.09 -0.67 3.80
CA LEU A 86 8.53 -0.84 3.80
C LEU A 86 9.22 0.54 3.75
N PRO A 87 9.72 1.06 4.88
CA PRO A 87 10.60 2.21 4.89
C PRO A 87 11.92 1.89 4.17
N MET A 88 12.17 2.51 3.01
CA MET A 88 13.32 2.16 2.15
C MET A 88 14.47 3.19 2.14
N ASP A 89 14.35 4.29 2.89
CA ASP A 89 15.38 5.33 2.93
C ASP A 89 15.79 5.67 4.36
N SER A 90 16.86 6.45 4.53
CA SER A 90 17.36 6.88 5.84
C SER A 90 16.84 8.25 6.28
N ILE A 91 15.88 8.85 5.58
CA ILE A 91 15.40 10.20 5.89
C ILE A 91 14.48 10.14 7.12
N ASP A 92 14.71 11.01 8.10
CA ASP A 92 13.84 11.07 9.28
C ASP A 92 12.58 11.88 8.96
N ARG A 93 11.51 11.18 8.58
CA ARG A 93 10.19 11.72 8.26
C ARG A 93 9.10 10.71 8.63
N GLU A 94 7.86 11.18 8.68
CA GLU A 94 6.69 10.31 8.81
C GLU A 94 6.72 9.24 7.70
N ARG A 95 6.64 7.98 8.12
CA ARG A 95 6.61 6.81 7.24
C ARG A 95 5.19 6.40 6.94
N TRP A 96 4.44 6.15 8.00
CA TRP A 96 3.04 5.79 7.92
C TRP A 96 2.38 6.09 9.26
N ARG A 97 1.05 6.14 9.23
CA ARG A 97 0.22 6.39 10.39
C ARG A 97 -0.88 5.36 10.47
N PHE A 98 -1.07 4.81 11.65
CA PHE A 98 -2.29 4.08 11.98
C PHE A 98 -3.23 5.03 12.70
N PHE A 99 -4.45 5.19 12.21
CA PHE A 99 -5.44 6.06 12.84
C PHE A 99 -6.82 5.44 12.74
N SER A 100 -7.66 5.68 13.75
CA SER A 100 -9.06 5.28 13.74
C SER A 100 -9.90 6.41 13.15
N GLN A 101 -10.69 6.12 12.11
CA GLN A 101 -11.64 7.10 11.58
C GLN A 101 -12.79 7.43 12.56
N LEU A 102 -12.96 6.62 13.60
CA LEU A 102 -14.07 6.72 14.56
C LEU A 102 -13.66 7.33 15.91
N SER A 103 -12.39 7.69 16.09
CA SER A 103 -11.85 8.23 17.34
C SER A 103 -10.68 9.17 17.08
N GLU A 104 -10.72 10.37 17.66
CA GLU A 104 -9.61 11.33 17.57
C GLU A 104 -8.42 10.98 18.48
N GLU A 105 -8.55 10.01 19.38
CA GLU A 105 -7.68 9.91 20.56
C GLU A 105 -6.58 8.85 20.47
N LYS A 106 -6.48 8.08 19.38
CA LYS A 106 -5.42 7.07 19.21
C LYS A 106 -4.97 6.96 17.77
N HIS A 107 -3.94 7.74 17.42
CA HIS A 107 -3.14 7.52 16.24
C HIS A 107 -1.69 7.19 16.62
N LEU A 108 -1.09 6.30 15.84
CA LEU A 108 0.33 5.99 15.89
C LEU A 108 0.97 6.56 14.64
N VAL A 109 1.96 7.42 14.81
CA VAL A 109 2.78 7.94 13.72
C VAL A 109 4.13 7.28 13.80
N VAL A 110 4.55 6.62 12.73
CA VAL A 110 5.83 5.92 12.68
C VAL A 110 6.83 6.74 11.90
N TYR A 111 7.95 7.04 12.53
CA TYR A 111 9.12 7.68 11.94
C TYR A 111 10.23 6.65 11.77
N ARG A 112 11.36 7.07 11.19
CA ARG A 112 12.55 6.23 11.14
C ARG A 112 13.09 5.93 12.54
N THR A 113 13.07 6.94 13.41
CA THR A 113 13.80 6.93 14.69
C THR A 113 12.93 6.57 15.89
N HIS A 114 11.61 6.72 15.78
CA HIS A 114 10.69 6.57 16.90
C HIS A 114 9.24 6.38 16.43
N ILE A 115 8.37 6.07 17.39
CA ILE A 115 6.91 6.00 17.21
C ILE A 115 6.30 7.04 18.15
N GLU A 116 5.44 7.90 17.61
CA GLU A 116 4.65 8.86 18.39
C GLU A 116 3.22 8.32 18.56
N GLY A 117 2.69 8.36 19.78
CA GLY A 117 1.29 8.11 20.07
C GLY A 117 0.59 9.41 20.43
N ALA A 118 -0.57 9.67 19.83
CA ALA A 118 -1.36 10.89 20.05
C ALA A 118 -2.87 10.61 20.04
#